data_AF-X0X5S4-F1
#
_entry.id   AF-X0X5S4-F1
#
_cell.length_a   1.000
_cell.length_b   1.000
_cell.length_c   1.000
_cell.angle_alpha   90.00
_cell.angle_beta   90.00
_cell.angle_gamma   90.00
#
_symmetry.space_group_name_H-M   'P 1'
#
loop_
_entity.id
_entity.type
_entity.pdbx_description
1 polymer ?
#
loop_
_entity_poly.entity_id
_entity_poly.type
_entity_poly.pdbx_seq_one_letter_code
_entity_poly.pdbx_strand_id
1 'polypeptide(L)'
;ASSLKKDVSRLAQELKKLLREKKELETKEREREQRLDFLHFQIEEIEKANLKQGEEEELRQNRNILKNAEKIGSQVEQALEISYTQENSISSLLAQLQNVVSGLADFDKTFKEASEAISQFSITIGEFSDFLIKFKEKQTAAPEKLEGLEERLSQVEKLKRKYGTSINDIFSYLKRAKQEHEELGTSQEKLAALEPEIEKRFNKYKTTAEKLSSIRKKSARKLEKEVEKEISLLGMNKARFRIKIETFLLSQD
;
A
#
# COMPACT_ATOMS: atom_id res chain seq x y z
N ALA A 1 -21.28 50.08 -20.98
CA ALA A 1 -22.40 49.18 -20.65
C ALA A 1 -22.26 47.79 -21.30
N SER A 2 -21.89 47.70 -22.58
CA SER A 2 -21.67 46.41 -23.28
C SER A 2 -20.56 45.54 -22.67
N SER A 3 -19.43 46.13 -22.27
CA SER A 3 -18.32 45.44 -21.59
C SER A 3 -18.75 44.84 -20.24
N LEU A 4 -19.33 45.64 -19.35
CA LEU A 4 -19.84 45.19 -18.04
C LEU A 4 -20.86 44.05 -18.15
N LYS A 5 -21.73 44.05 -19.17
CA LYS A 5 -22.67 42.95 -19.41
C LYS A 5 -21.93 41.64 -19.72
N LYS A 6 -20.90 41.70 -20.59
CA LYS A 6 -20.07 40.54 -20.91
C LYS A 6 -19.29 40.05 -19.69
N ASP A 7 -18.74 40.96 -18.89
CA ASP A 7 -18.00 40.62 -17.67
C ASP A 7 -18.87 39.92 -16.62
N VAL A 8 -20.06 40.44 -16.35
CA VAL A 8 -21.02 39.81 -15.43
C VAL A 8 -21.42 38.42 -15.94
N SER A 9 -21.69 38.26 -17.23
CA SER A 9 -22.03 36.96 -17.82
C SER A 9 -20.90 35.94 -17.69
N ARG A 10 -19.66 36.36 -17.94
CA ARG A 10 -18.47 35.51 -17.82
C ARG A 10 -18.23 35.08 -16.38
N LEU A 11 -18.31 36.02 -15.42
CA LEU A 11 -18.15 35.72 -14.00
C LEU A 11 -19.25 34.80 -13.47
N ALA A 12 -20.49 34.95 -13.95
CA ALA A 12 -21.59 34.05 -13.60
C ALA A 12 -21.36 32.62 -14.12
N GLN A 13 -20.85 32.47 -15.35
CA GLN A 13 -20.51 31.16 -15.91
C GLN A 13 -19.35 30.50 -15.16
N GLU A 14 -18.29 31.25 -14.84
CA GLU A 14 -17.17 30.77 -14.03
C GLU A 14 -17.64 30.29 -12.64
N LEU A 15 -18.47 31.09 -11.96
CA LEU A 15 -19.00 30.74 -10.65
C LEU A 15 -19.92 29.50 -10.71
N LYS A 16 -20.78 29.40 -11.73
CA LYS A 16 -21.65 28.23 -11.91
C LYS A 16 -20.85 26.95 -12.15
N LYS A 17 -19.72 27.04 -12.86
CA LYS A 17 -18.82 25.90 -13.07
C LYS A 17 -18.20 25.44 -11.75
N LEU A 18 -17.67 26.37 -10.95
CA LEU A 18 -17.08 26.05 -9.64
C LEU A 18 -18.08 25.47 -8.64
N LEU A 19 -19.30 26.01 -8.59
CA LEU A 19 -20.37 25.49 -7.73
C LEU A 19 -20.80 24.08 -8.14
N ARG A 20 -20.86 23.80 -9.45
CA ARG A 20 -21.14 22.45 -9.95
C ARG A 20 -20.02 21.47 -9.57
N GLU A 21 -18.78 21.88 -9.75
CA GLU A 21 -17.61 21.06 -9.38
C GLU A 21 -17.59 20.76 -7.88
N LYS A 22 -17.86 21.76 -7.02
CA LYS A 22 -18.02 21.59 -5.57
C LYS A 22 -19.13 20.58 -5.24
N LYS A 23 -20.33 20.74 -5.83
CA LYS A 23 -21.47 19.83 -5.60
C LYS A 23 -21.17 18.38 -6.05
N GLU A 24 -20.47 18.22 -7.18
CA GLU A 24 -20.03 16.90 -7.68
C GLU A 24 -19.01 16.24 -6.72
N LEU A 25 -18.19 17.02 -6.03
CA LEU A 25 -17.24 16.53 -5.03
C LEU A 25 -17.90 16.25 -3.67
N GLU A 26 -18.80 17.12 -3.20
CA GLU A 26 -19.54 16.98 -1.93
C GLU A 26 -20.48 15.77 -1.93
N THR A 27 -21.15 15.51 -3.05
CA THR A 27 -22.08 14.37 -3.17
C THR A 27 -21.42 13.01 -2.91
N LYS A 28 -20.09 12.92 -3.02
CA LYS A 28 -19.30 11.71 -2.78
C LYS A 28 -18.35 11.84 -1.59
N GLU A 29 -18.41 12.92 -0.83
CA GLU A 29 -17.45 13.22 0.24
C GLU A 29 -17.52 12.17 1.36
N ARG A 30 -18.72 11.88 1.86
CA ARG A 30 -18.91 10.90 2.93
C ARG A 30 -18.44 9.49 2.54
N GLU A 31 -18.75 9.06 1.30
CA GLU A 31 -18.28 7.76 0.79
C GLU A 31 -16.75 7.74 0.62
N ARG A 32 -16.17 8.87 0.20
CA ARG A 32 -14.73 9.03 0.06
C ARG A 32 -14.00 8.98 1.40
N GLU A 33 -14.48 9.69 2.42
CA GLU A 33 -13.89 9.68 3.76
C GLU A 33 -13.90 8.27 4.34
N GLN A 34 -15.04 7.57 4.27
CA GLN A 34 -15.14 6.17 4.69
C GLN A 34 -14.16 5.27 3.93
N ARG A 35 -13.96 5.53 2.63
CA ARG A 35 -13.00 4.77 1.81
C ARG A 35 -11.56 5.07 2.21
N LEU A 36 -11.22 6.33 2.47
CA LEU A 36 -9.90 6.75 2.95
C LEU A 36 -9.57 6.08 4.29
N ASP A 37 -10.47 6.14 5.27
CA ASP A 37 -10.29 5.50 6.58
C ASP A 37 -10.08 3.99 6.45
N PHE A 38 -10.89 3.35 5.59
CA PHE A 38 -10.76 1.92 5.33
C PHE A 38 -9.43 1.56 4.68
N LEU A 39 -9.01 2.30 3.64
CA LEU A 39 -7.71 2.09 2.99
C LEU A 39 -6.55 2.34 3.95
N HIS A 40 -6.64 3.39 4.77
CA HIS A 40 -5.63 3.72 5.77
C HIS A 40 -5.45 2.57 6.78
N PHE A 41 -6.56 2.04 7.32
CA PHE A 41 -6.52 0.88 8.21
C PHE A 41 -5.86 -0.34 7.57
N GLN A 42 -6.18 -0.64 6.30
CA GLN A 42 -5.60 -1.78 5.59
C GLN A 42 -4.11 -1.60 5.30
N ILE A 43 -3.71 -0.38 4.89
CA ILE A 43 -2.30 -0.03 4.69
C ILE A 43 -1.53 -0.21 5.98
N GLU A 44 -2.00 0.36 7.09
CA GLU A 44 -1.36 0.22 8.39
C GLU A 44 -1.29 -1.24 8.85
N GLU A 45 -2.34 -2.03 8.66
CA GLU A 45 -2.33 -3.45 9.05
C GLU A 45 -1.23 -4.23 8.31
N ILE A 46 -1.09 -4.01 7.00
CA ILE A 46 -0.08 -4.69 6.19
C ILE A 46 1.33 -4.19 6.52
N GLU A 47 1.52 -2.88 6.70
CA GLU A 47 2.84 -2.31 7.03
C GLU A 47 3.31 -2.71 8.42
N LYS A 48 2.43 -2.70 9.42
CA LYS A 48 2.75 -3.16 10.78
C LYS A 48 3.12 -4.64 10.82
N ALA A 49 2.59 -5.45 9.90
CA ALA A 49 2.97 -6.86 9.80
C ALA A 49 4.41 -7.07 9.32
N ASN A 50 5.01 -6.06 8.65
CA ASN A 50 6.40 -6.06 8.19
C ASN A 50 6.79 -7.37 7.50
N LEU A 51 5.98 -7.79 6.52
CA LEU A 51 6.21 -9.00 5.75
C LEU A 51 7.48 -8.85 4.90
N LYS A 52 8.22 -9.95 4.74
CA LYS A 52 9.39 -10.01 3.85
C LYS A 52 9.13 -10.98 2.69
N GLN A 53 9.76 -10.70 1.56
CA GLN A 53 9.71 -11.60 0.42
C GLN A 53 10.44 -12.91 0.76
N GLY A 54 9.82 -14.06 0.45
CA GLY A 54 10.36 -15.39 0.75
C GLY A 54 10.25 -15.83 2.22
N GLU A 55 9.67 -14.99 3.09
CA GLU A 55 9.55 -15.27 4.52
C GLU A 55 8.71 -16.53 4.81
N GLU A 56 7.62 -16.73 4.08
CA GLU A 56 6.72 -17.86 4.31
C GLU A 56 7.45 -19.19 4.07
N GLU A 57 8.24 -19.29 3.01
CA GLU A 57 9.05 -20.45 2.66
C GLU A 57 10.07 -20.77 3.74
N GLU A 58 10.81 -19.78 4.22
CA GLU A 58 11.77 -19.94 5.31
C GLU A 58 11.08 -20.41 6.61
N LEU A 59 9.95 -19.79 6.97
CA LEU A 59 9.17 -20.19 8.13
C LEU A 59 8.64 -21.63 8.01
N ARG A 60 8.14 -22.04 6.84
CA ARG A 60 7.67 -23.40 6.60
C ARG A 60 8.78 -24.44 6.69
N GLN A 61 9.97 -24.13 6.16
CA GLN A 61 11.15 -25.00 6.27
C GLN A 61 11.55 -25.18 7.74
N ASN A 62 11.67 -24.07 8.48
CA ASN A 62 12.00 -24.09 9.90
C ASN A 62 10.95 -24.83 10.73
N ARG A 63 9.65 -24.64 10.42
CA ARG A 63 8.56 -25.40 11.06
C ARG A 63 8.73 -26.89 10.92
N ASN A 64 9.08 -27.36 9.71
CA ASN A 64 9.22 -28.78 9.45
C ASN A 64 10.38 -29.39 10.26
N ILE A 65 11.49 -28.66 10.41
CA ILE A 65 12.62 -29.09 11.24
C ILE A 65 12.19 -29.16 12.71
N LEU A 66 11.56 -28.10 13.23
CA LEU A 66 11.16 -28.03 14.64
C LEU A 66 10.08 -29.06 15.01
N LYS A 67 9.09 -29.27 14.13
CA LYS A 67 8.04 -30.27 14.35
C LYS A 67 8.59 -31.70 14.40
N ASN A 68 9.66 -31.96 13.66
CA ASN A 68 10.31 -33.27 13.63
C ASN A 68 11.58 -33.29 14.49
N ALA A 69 11.77 -32.33 15.41
CA ALA A 69 13.05 -32.14 16.08
C ALA A 69 13.51 -33.36 16.88
N GLU A 70 12.59 -34.05 17.55
CA GLU A 70 12.88 -35.28 18.30
C GLU A 70 13.33 -36.42 17.38
N LYS A 71 12.57 -36.65 16.29
CA LYS A 71 12.90 -37.68 15.29
C LYS A 71 14.21 -37.38 14.57
N ILE A 72 14.44 -36.12 14.21
CA ILE A 72 15.70 -35.69 13.60
C ILE A 72 16.85 -35.89 14.59
N GLY A 73 16.65 -35.52 15.86
CA GLY A 73 17.65 -35.69 16.92
C GLY A 73 18.07 -37.15 17.10
N SER A 74 17.10 -38.07 17.18
CA SER A 74 17.40 -39.50 17.30
C SER A 74 18.08 -40.08 16.06
N GLN A 75 17.70 -39.64 14.86
CA GLN A 75 18.36 -40.05 13.62
C GLN A 75 19.80 -39.51 13.51
N VAL A 76 20.04 -38.28 13.95
CA VAL A 76 21.40 -37.69 14.00
C VAL A 76 22.27 -38.43 15.02
N GLU A 77 21.71 -38.75 16.18
CA GLU A 77 22.42 -39.54 17.21
C GLU A 77 22.77 -40.94 16.70
N GLN A 78 21.82 -41.63 16.04
CA GLN A 78 22.09 -42.91 15.41
C GLN A 78 23.15 -42.80 14.28
N ALA A 79 23.12 -41.73 13.48
CA ALA A 79 24.11 -41.50 12.44
C ALA A 79 25.52 -41.23 13.03
N LEU A 80 25.61 -40.53 14.15
CA LEU A 80 26.85 -40.34 14.90
C LEU A 80 27.37 -41.66 15.46
N GLU A 81 26.50 -42.46 16.05
CA GLU A 81 26.84 -43.80 16.55
C GLU A 81 27.46 -44.69 15.45
N ILE A 82 26.81 -44.74 14.28
CA ILE A 82 27.28 -45.53 13.13
C ILE A 82 28.60 -44.97 12.56
N SER A 83 28.74 -43.64 12.48
CA SER A 83 29.91 -43.02 11.82
C SER A 83 31.14 -42.94 12.73
N TYR A 84 30.95 -42.72 14.03
CA TYR A 84 32.04 -42.31 14.93
C TYR A 84 31.96 -42.87 16.36
N THR A 85 30.80 -42.82 17.03
CA THR A 85 30.75 -42.99 18.50
C THR A 85 30.78 -44.44 18.98
N GLN A 86 30.34 -45.42 18.17
CA GLN A 86 30.37 -46.83 18.56
C GLN A 86 31.75 -47.46 18.32
N GLU A 87 32.08 -48.52 19.08
CA GLU A 87 33.33 -49.28 18.91
C GLU A 87 33.49 -49.89 17.51
N ASN A 88 32.38 -50.28 16.88
CA ASN A 88 32.34 -50.81 15.50
C ASN A 88 31.81 -49.75 14.49
N SER A 89 32.08 -48.48 14.74
CA SER A 89 31.73 -47.41 13.81
C SER A 89 32.50 -47.51 12.49
N ILE A 90 32.02 -46.83 11.44
CA ILE A 90 32.71 -46.75 10.16
C ILE A 90 34.13 -46.20 10.34
N SER A 91 34.30 -45.18 11.19
CA SER A 91 35.62 -44.62 11.50
C SER A 91 36.58 -45.65 12.10
N SER A 92 36.11 -46.44 13.07
CA SER A 92 36.94 -47.47 13.71
C SER A 92 37.26 -48.63 12.77
N LEU A 93 36.28 -49.07 11.97
CA LEU A 93 36.46 -50.14 10.98
C LEU A 93 37.40 -49.71 9.84
N LEU A 94 37.33 -48.46 9.38
CA LEU A 94 38.28 -47.93 8.40
C LEU A 94 39.70 -47.86 8.97
N ALA A 95 39.87 -47.46 10.24
CA ALA A 95 41.18 -47.46 10.89
C ALA A 95 41.76 -48.88 11.02
N GLN A 96 40.92 -49.87 11.34
CA GLN A 96 41.33 -51.28 11.37
C GLN A 96 41.72 -51.78 9.97
N LEU A 97 40.91 -51.48 8.95
CA LEU A 97 41.19 -51.84 7.56
C LEU A 97 42.48 -51.20 7.06
N GLN A 98 42.70 -49.92 7.37
CA GLN A 98 43.92 -49.17 7.05
C GLN A 98 45.15 -49.89 7.63
N ASN A 99 45.11 -50.29 8.90
CA ASN A 99 46.22 -51.00 9.54
C ASN A 99 46.53 -52.33 8.83
N VAL A 100 45.50 -53.12 8.51
CA VAL A 100 45.66 -54.41 7.82
C VAL A 100 46.25 -54.21 6.40
N VAL A 101 45.68 -53.31 5.61
CA VAL A 101 46.13 -53.06 4.23
C VAL A 101 47.53 -52.44 4.19
N SER A 102 47.86 -51.56 5.13
CA SER A 102 49.21 -51.00 5.25
C SER A 102 50.27 -52.08 5.51
N GLY A 103 49.95 -53.10 6.31
CA GLY A 103 50.85 -54.24 6.54
C GLY A 103 51.05 -55.11 5.30
N LEU A 104 50.13 -55.09 4.33
CA LEU A 104 50.29 -55.79 3.06
C LEU A 104 51.26 -55.08 2.10
N ALA A 105 51.50 -53.77 2.31
CA ALA A 105 52.39 -52.98 1.46
C ALA A 105 53.87 -53.42 1.54
N ASP A 106 54.23 -54.16 2.61
CA ASP A 106 55.55 -54.78 2.75
C ASP A 106 55.73 -55.97 1.79
N PHE A 107 54.64 -56.60 1.36
CA PHE A 107 54.64 -57.75 0.45
C PHE A 107 54.42 -57.34 -1.01
N ASP A 108 53.50 -56.39 -1.27
CA ASP A 108 53.22 -55.87 -2.60
C ASP A 108 52.93 -54.36 -2.55
N LYS A 109 53.70 -53.59 -3.34
CA LYS A 109 53.61 -52.13 -3.37
C LYS A 109 52.27 -51.62 -3.91
N THR A 110 51.51 -52.42 -4.66
CA THR A 110 50.16 -52.06 -5.13
C THR A 110 49.20 -51.77 -3.97
N PHE A 111 49.43 -52.34 -2.79
CA PHE A 111 48.65 -52.04 -1.58
C PHE A 111 48.89 -50.63 -1.02
N LYS A 112 49.95 -49.92 -1.45
CA LYS A 112 50.13 -48.51 -1.05
C LYS A 112 49.02 -47.61 -1.59
N GLU A 113 48.65 -47.78 -2.86
CA GLU A 113 47.57 -47.01 -3.48
C GLU A 113 46.22 -47.31 -2.82
N ALA A 114 45.97 -48.58 -2.47
CA ALA A 114 44.78 -48.98 -1.72
C ALA A 114 44.73 -48.36 -0.31
N SER A 115 45.88 -48.32 0.38
CA SER A 115 46.05 -47.70 1.69
C SER A 115 45.81 -46.18 1.65
N GLU A 116 46.27 -45.49 0.61
CA GLU A 116 45.99 -44.06 0.40
C GLU A 116 44.51 -43.80 0.15
N ALA A 117 43.85 -44.66 -0.64
CA ALA A 117 42.41 -44.55 -0.88
C ALA A 117 41.58 -44.71 0.41
N ILE A 118 41.93 -45.67 1.28
CA ILE A 118 41.28 -45.86 2.58
C ILE A 118 41.47 -44.63 3.48
N SER A 119 42.67 -44.05 3.51
CA SER A 119 42.93 -42.80 4.24
C SER A 119 42.02 -41.65 3.78
N GLN A 120 41.73 -41.54 2.49
CA GLN A 120 40.83 -40.52 1.97
C GLN A 120 39.38 -40.74 2.43
N PHE A 121 38.93 -42.00 2.51
CA PHE A 121 37.63 -42.32 3.10
C PHE A 121 37.55 -41.96 4.57
N SER A 122 38.62 -42.21 5.35
CA SER A 122 38.68 -41.82 6.77
C SER A 122 38.51 -40.31 6.97
N ILE A 123 39.17 -39.49 6.13
CA ILE A 123 39.02 -38.02 6.16
C ILE A 123 37.56 -37.63 5.87
N THR A 124 36.98 -38.20 4.82
CA THR A 124 35.60 -37.91 4.39
C THR A 124 34.58 -38.27 5.47
N ILE A 125 34.75 -39.42 6.14
CA ILE A 125 33.89 -39.82 7.25
C ILE A 125 34.05 -38.90 8.46
N GLY A 126 35.28 -38.48 8.77
CA GLY A 126 35.53 -37.50 9.83
C GLY A 126 34.80 -36.17 9.59
N GLU A 127 34.87 -35.63 8.37
CA GLU A 127 34.14 -34.40 7.99
C GLU A 127 32.61 -34.56 8.13
N PHE A 128 32.07 -35.73 7.78
CA PHE A 128 30.65 -36.03 7.95
C PHE A 128 30.24 -36.10 9.42
N SER A 129 31.05 -36.75 10.26
CA SER A 129 30.81 -36.81 11.70
C SER A 129 30.85 -35.42 12.34
N ASP A 130 31.80 -34.57 11.95
CA ASP A 130 31.88 -33.17 12.39
C ASP A 130 30.64 -32.36 12.00
N PHE A 131 30.12 -32.58 10.79
CA PHE A 131 28.87 -31.96 10.34
C PHE A 131 27.69 -32.37 11.25
N LEU A 132 27.57 -33.66 11.56
CA LEU A 132 26.49 -34.18 12.41
C LEU A 132 26.59 -33.65 13.86
N ILE A 133 27.80 -33.54 14.42
CA ILE A 133 28.03 -32.95 15.75
C ILE A 133 27.54 -31.50 15.77
N LYS A 134 28.00 -30.68 14.81
CA LYS A 134 27.58 -29.27 14.69
C LYS A 134 26.08 -29.12 14.50
N PHE A 135 25.46 -30.03 13.74
CA PHE A 135 24.02 -30.04 13.53
C PHE A 135 23.25 -30.36 14.84
N LYS A 136 23.71 -31.36 15.61
CA LYS A 136 23.12 -31.73 16.92
C LYS A 136 23.16 -30.55 17.90
N GLU A 137 24.29 -29.86 18.00
CA GLU A 137 24.47 -28.68 18.86
C GLU A 137 23.51 -27.54 18.53
N LYS A 138 23.23 -27.32 17.23
CA LYS A 138 22.30 -26.27 16.79
C LYS A 138 20.85 -26.57 17.18
N GLN A 139 20.48 -27.85 17.34
CA GLN A 139 19.10 -28.29 17.51
C GLN A 139 18.61 -28.31 18.96
N THR A 140 19.51 -28.47 19.94
CA THR A 140 19.17 -28.50 21.38
C THR A 140 18.65 -27.18 21.96
N ALA A 141 18.65 -26.08 21.20
CA ALA A 141 18.27 -24.73 21.64
C ALA A 141 16.86 -24.27 21.18
N ALA A 142 15.86 -25.15 21.10
CA ALA A 142 14.71 -24.93 20.20
C ALA A 142 13.23 -25.14 20.67
N PRO A 143 12.86 -25.52 21.92
CA PRO A 143 11.45 -25.71 22.27
C PRO A 143 10.61 -24.43 22.14
N GLU A 144 11.11 -23.30 22.64
CA GLU A 144 10.40 -21.99 22.61
C GLU A 144 10.29 -21.39 21.20
N LYS A 145 10.97 -21.97 20.20
CA LYS A 145 10.99 -21.43 18.82
C LYS A 145 9.81 -21.88 17.98
N LEU A 146 9.15 -22.99 18.31
CA LEU A 146 8.05 -23.51 17.49
C LEU A 146 6.78 -22.67 17.64
N GLU A 147 6.41 -22.29 18.87
CA GLU A 147 5.20 -21.52 19.14
C GLU A 147 5.25 -20.14 18.44
N GLY A 148 6.32 -19.37 18.65
CA GLY A 148 6.49 -18.08 17.97
C GLY A 148 6.55 -18.19 16.44
N LEU A 149 7.06 -19.31 15.92
CA LEU A 149 7.04 -19.58 14.49
C LEU A 149 5.61 -19.88 13.98
N GLU A 150 4.82 -20.65 14.72
CA GLU A 150 3.43 -20.94 14.37
C GLU A 150 2.55 -19.69 14.47
N GLU A 151 2.80 -18.83 15.46
CA GLU A 151 2.16 -17.51 15.56
C GLU A 151 2.48 -16.63 14.36
N ARG A 152 3.76 -16.57 13.93
CA ARG A 152 4.16 -15.80 12.76
C ARG A 152 3.52 -16.34 11.47
N LEU A 153 3.52 -17.65 11.27
CA LEU A 153 2.82 -18.27 10.13
C LEU A 153 1.31 -18.01 10.15
N SER A 154 0.69 -18.04 11.33
CA SER A 154 -0.73 -17.71 11.51
C SER A 154 -1.02 -16.25 11.13
N GLN A 155 -0.13 -15.32 11.50
CA GLN A 155 -0.22 -13.92 11.09
C GLN A 155 -0.15 -13.77 9.56
N VAL A 156 0.82 -14.44 8.91
CA VAL A 156 0.96 -14.43 7.45
C VAL A 156 -0.31 -14.97 6.78
N GLU A 157 -0.84 -16.10 7.25
CA GLU A 157 -2.07 -16.69 6.71
C GLU A 157 -3.31 -15.81 6.89
N LYS A 158 -3.43 -15.11 8.02
CA LYS A 158 -4.51 -14.13 8.23
C LYS A 158 -4.47 -12.99 7.20
N LEU A 159 -3.28 -12.48 6.91
CA LEU A 159 -3.10 -11.41 5.91
C LEU A 159 -3.37 -11.92 4.49
N LYS A 160 -2.95 -13.15 4.17
CA LYS A 160 -3.26 -13.78 2.88
C LYS A 160 -4.77 -13.89 2.66
N ARG A 161 -5.52 -14.37 3.66
CA ARG A 161 -6.99 -14.44 3.57
C ARG A 161 -7.66 -13.09 3.29
N LYS A 162 -7.09 -11.99 3.78
CA LYS A 162 -7.63 -10.63 3.60
C LYS A 162 -7.22 -9.97 2.29
N TYR A 163 -5.97 -10.18 1.85
CA TYR A 163 -5.32 -9.32 0.85
C TYR A 163 -4.77 -10.07 -0.38
N GLY A 164 -4.72 -11.41 -0.36
CA GLY A 164 -4.31 -12.19 -1.53
C GLY A 164 -3.72 -13.58 -1.22
N THR A 165 -3.58 -14.42 -2.23
CA THR A 165 -3.17 -15.82 -2.05
C THR A 165 -1.68 -16.02 -1.71
N SER A 166 -0.85 -14.99 -1.87
CA SER A 166 0.59 -15.01 -1.62
C SER A 166 1.08 -13.69 -1.04
N ILE A 167 2.27 -13.66 -0.43
CA ILE A 167 2.90 -12.42 0.05
C ILE A 167 3.06 -11.39 -1.09
N ASN A 168 3.33 -11.84 -2.31
CA ASN A 168 3.42 -10.96 -3.48
C ASN A 168 2.07 -10.31 -3.84
N ASP A 169 0.97 -11.04 -3.68
CA ASP A 169 -0.37 -10.49 -3.87
C ASP A 169 -0.66 -9.40 -2.82
N ILE A 170 -0.24 -9.62 -1.57
CA ILE A 170 -0.39 -8.64 -0.48
C ILE A 170 0.39 -7.36 -0.80
N PHE A 171 1.63 -7.45 -1.29
CA PHE A 171 2.40 -6.27 -1.69
C PHE A 171 1.77 -5.56 -2.90
N SER A 172 1.26 -6.32 -3.86
CA SER A 172 0.54 -5.78 -5.02
C SER A 172 -0.75 -5.08 -4.60
N TYR A 173 -1.45 -5.62 -3.60
CA TYR A 173 -2.60 -4.99 -2.98
C TYR A 173 -2.21 -3.69 -2.26
N LEU A 174 -1.17 -3.72 -1.41
CA LEU A 174 -0.67 -2.56 -0.69
C LEU A 174 -0.33 -1.40 -1.63
N LYS A 175 0.35 -1.69 -2.74
CA LYS A 175 0.69 -0.68 -3.75
C LYS A 175 -0.56 -0.02 -4.34
N ARG A 176 -1.57 -0.81 -4.71
CA ARG A 176 -2.84 -0.28 -5.24
C ARG A 176 -3.61 0.51 -4.19
N ALA A 177 -3.67 0.02 -2.95
CA ALA A 177 -4.35 0.70 -1.85
C ALA A 177 -3.72 2.07 -1.55
N LYS A 178 -2.38 2.15 -1.53
CA LYS A 178 -1.67 3.43 -1.36
C LYS A 178 -1.95 4.42 -2.48
N GLN A 179 -1.92 3.95 -3.73
CA GLN A 179 -2.22 4.78 -4.89
C GLN A 179 -3.67 5.32 -4.83
N GLU A 180 -4.64 4.44 -4.53
CA GLU A 180 -6.04 4.84 -4.38
C GLU A 180 -6.21 5.85 -3.24
N HIS A 181 -5.55 5.63 -2.09
CA HIS A 181 -5.59 6.54 -0.96
C HIS A 181 -5.06 7.94 -1.30
N GLU A 182 -3.95 8.03 -2.05
CA GLU A 182 -3.38 9.30 -2.50
C GLU A 182 -4.29 10.05 -3.48
N GLU A 183 -4.87 9.33 -4.45
CA GLU A 183 -5.81 9.89 -5.44
C GLU A 183 -7.07 10.46 -4.76
N LEU A 184 -7.61 9.75 -3.76
CA LEU A 184 -8.75 10.20 -2.97
C LEU A 184 -8.39 11.38 -2.07
N GLY A 185 -7.23 11.37 -1.41
CA GLY A 185 -6.76 12.48 -0.57
C GLY A 185 -6.58 13.77 -1.35
N THR A 186 -5.98 13.70 -2.54
CA THR A 186 -5.82 14.85 -3.46
C THR A 186 -7.17 15.47 -3.83
N SER A 187 -8.23 14.66 -3.90
CA SER A 187 -9.58 15.14 -4.23
C SER A 187 -10.21 15.94 -3.08
N GLN A 188 -9.83 15.67 -1.82
CA GLN A 188 -10.27 16.42 -0.66
C GLN A 188 -9.54 17.77 -0.55
N GLU A 189 -8.25 17.81 -0.87
CA GLU A 189 -7.48 19.05 -0.99
C GLU A 189 -8.07 19.97 -2.08
N LYS A 190 -8.46 19.42 -3.23
CA LYS A 190 -9.16 20.16 -4.29
C LYS A 190 -10.48 20.76 -3.81
N LEU A 191 -11.29 20.00 -3.05
CA LEU A 191 -12.55 20.49 -2.50
C LEU A 191 -12.31 21.66 -1.54
N ALA A 192 -11.33 21.53 -0.64
CA ALA A 192 -10.95 22.60 0.28
C ALA A 192 -10.44 23.86 -0.44
N ALA A 193 -9.76 23.71 -1.58
CA ALA A 193 -9.29 24.82 -2.40
C ALA A 193 -10.41 25.54 -3.19
N LEU A 194 -11.52 24.86 -3.50
CA LEU A 194 -12.63 25.45 -4.26
C LEU A 194 -13.39 26.51 -3.46
N GLU A 195 -13.52 26.36 -2.14
CA GLU A 195 -14.25 27.31 -1.29
C GLU A 195 -13.71 28.75 -1.34
N PRO A 196 -12.42 29.00 -1.08
CA PRO A 196 -11.86 30.35 -1.20
C PRO A 196 -11.90 30.87 -2.65
N GLU A 197 -11.82 29.99 -3.66
CA GLU A 197 -11.96 30.42 -5.05
C GLU A 197 -13.41 30.86 -5.37
N ILE A 198 -14.41 30.10 -4.93
CA ILE A 198 -15.82 30.43 -5.07
C ILE A 198 -16.11 31.77 -4.39
N GLU A 199 -15.63 31.99 -3.17
CA GLU A 199 -15.83 33.24 -2.45
C GLU A 199 -15.22 34.43 -3.20
N LYS A 200 -13.97 34.29 -3.66
CA LYS A 200 -13.28 35.32 -4.45
C LYS A 200 -14.03 35.65 -5.74
N ARG A 201 -14.50 34.65 -6.48
CA ARG A 201 -15.25 34.82 -7.73
C ARG A 201 -16.63 35.42 -7.49
N PHE A 202 -17.31 35.01 -6.41
CA PHE A 202 -18.60 35.54 -6.00
C PHE A 202 -18.51 37.04 -5.66
N ASN A 203 -17.50 37.45 -4.88
CA ASN A 203 -17.28 38.86 -4.54
C ASN A 203 -17.01 39.72 -5.79
N LYS A 204 -16.24 39.19 -6.75
CA LYS A 204 -15.99 39.87 -8.04
C LYS A 204 -17.25 39.96 -8.90
N TYR A 205 -18.04 38.89 -8.94
CA TYR A 205 -19.34 38.87 -9.62
C TYR A 205 -20.28 39.92 -9.01
N LYS A 206 -20.47 39.91 -7.68
CA LYS A 206 -21.36 40.79 -6.93
C LYS A 206 -21.05 42.26 -7.20
N THR A 207 -19.79 42.67 -7.01
CA THR A 207 -19.36 44.06 -7.24
C THR A 207 -19.55 44.51 -8.69
N THR A 208 -19.33 43.64 -9.66
CA THR A 208 -19.53 43.95 -11.10
C THR A 208 -21.02 44.03 -11.46
N ALA A 209 -21.83 43.13 -10.90
CA ALA A 209 -23.28 43.10 -11.08
C ALA A 209 -23.97 44.33 -10.45
N GLU A 210 -23.53 44.75 -9.26
CA GLU A 210 -23.99 45.98 -8.60
C GLU A 210 -23.70 47.22 -9.44
N LYS A 211 -22.47 47.32 -10.00
CA LYS A 211 -22.10 48.39 -10.94
C LYS A 211 -23.04 48.40 -12.16
N LEU A 212 -23.27 47.25 -12.79
CA LEU A 212 -24.17 47.14 -13.94
C LEU A 212 -25.62 47.51 -13.57
N SER A 213 -26.11 47.06 -12.42
CA SER A 213 -27.45 47.37 -11.91
C SER A 213 -27.62 48.88 -11.67
N SER A 214 -26.62 49.55 -11.09
CA SER A 214 -26.64 51.00 -10.89
C SER A 214 -26.74 51.77 -12.20
N ILE A 215 -26.01 51.34 -13.24
CA ILE A 215 -26.06 51.94 -14.57
C ILE A 215 -27.44 51.72 -15.19
N ARG A 216 -28.00 50.50 -15.10
CA ARG A 216 -29.34 50.20 -15.62
C ARG A 216 -30.42 51.03 -14.92
N LYS A 217 -30.37 51.21 -13.60
CA LYS A 217 -31.31 52.07 -12.85
C LYS A 217 -31.21 53.53 -13.28
N LYS A 218 -30.00 54.05 -13.50
CA LYS A 218 -29.79 55.42 -14.02
C LYS A 218 -30.35 55.57 -15.43
N SER A 219 -30.07 54.62 -16.33
CA SER A 219 -30.60 54.64 -17.70
C SER A 219 -32.12 54.48 -17.74
N ALA A 220 -32.69 53.63 -16.88
CA ALA A 220 -34.14 53.44 -16.75
C ALA A 220 -34.83 54.75 -16.39
N ARG A 221 -34.35 55.50 -15.40
CA ARG A 221 -34.90 56.82 -15.05
C ARG A 221 -34.82 57.85 -16.18
N LYS A 222 -33.80 57.78 -17.04
CA LYS A 222 -33.70 58.66 -18.22
C LYS A 222 -34.78 58.29 -19.24
N LEU A 223 -34.89 57.00 -19.55
CA LEU A 223 -35.90 56.48 -20.47
C LEU A 223 -37.32 56.74 -19.98
N GLU A 224 -37.59 56.59 -18.67
CA GLU A 224 -38.88 56.93 -18.07
C GLU A 224 -39.30 58.37 -18.39
N LYS A 225 -38.37 59.32 -18.21
CA LYS A 225 -38.64 60.74 -18.48
C LYS A 225 -38.84 61.02 -19.96
N GLU A 226 -38.07 60.39 -20.84
CA GLU A 226 -38.20 60.55 -22.30
C GLU A 226 -39.55 60.02 -22.78
N VAL A 227 -39.96 58.83 -22.32
CA VAL A 227 -41.25 58.22 -22.66
C VAL A 227 -42.42 59.03 -22.09
N GLU A 228 -42.35 59.48 -20.83
CA GLU A 228 -43.39 60.35 -20.26
C GLU A 228 -43.56 61.67 -21.03
N LYS A 229 -42.46 62.23 -21.55
CA LYS A 229 -42.51 63.45 -22.38
C LYS A 229 -43.24 63.20 -23.70
N GLU A 230 -42.92 62.11 -24.41
CA GLU A 230 -43.60 61.74 -25.65
C GLU A 230 -45.09 61.43 -25.43
N ILE A 231 -45.43 60.69 -24.35
CA ILE A 231 -46.83 60.40 -23.99
C ILE A 231 -47.61 61.68 -23.67
N SER A 232 -46.97 62.67 -23.05
CA SER A 232 -47.61 63.97 -22.77
C SER A 232 -47.90 64.76 -24.05
N LEU A 233 -47.03 64.70 -25.07
CA LEU A 233 -47.27 65.35 -26.38
C LEU A 233 -48.49 64.76 -27.11
N LEU A 234 -48.85 63.51 -26.81
CA LEU A 234 -50.04 62.82 -27.34
C LEU A 234 -51.33 63.13 -26.54
N GLY A 235 -51.30 64.12 -25.65
CA GLY A 235 -52.48 64.57 -24.89
C GLY A 235 -52.76 63.79 -23.59
N MET A 236 -51.89 62.85 -23.20
CA MET A 236 -52.09 61.99 -22.02
C MET A 236 -51.29 62.47 -20.80
N ASN A 237 -51.47 63.73 -20.40
CA ASN A 237 -50.63 64.44 -19.40
C ASN A 237 -50.60 63.81 -17.98
N LYS A 238 -51.53 62.90 -17.66
CA LYS A 238 -51.60 62.20 -16.36
C LYS A 238 -50.95 60.82 -16.36
N ALA A 239 -50.56 60.29 -17.52
CA ALA A 239 -49.91 58.98 -17.60
C ALA A 239 -48.53 59.01 -16.92
N ARG A 240 -48.12 57.86 -16.35
CA ARG A 240 -46.81 57.66 -15.74
C ARG A 240 -46.22 56.37 -16.27
N PHE A 241 -44.92 56.40 -16.58
CA PHE A 241 -44.20 55.22 -17.05
C PHE A 241 -43.06 54.90 -16.09
N ARG A 242 -43.00 53.64 -15.64
CA ARG A 242 -42.03 53.17 -14.65
C ARG A 242 -41.38 51.86 -15.08
N ILE A 243 -40.07 51.76 -14.91
CA ILE A 243 -39.28 50.58 -15.17
C ILE A 243 -38.79 50.02 -13.82
N LYS A 244 -39.25 48.83 -13.48
CA LYS A 244 -38.81 48.11 -12.28
C LYS A 244 -37.62 47.21 -12.62
N ILE A 245 -36.52 47.34 -11.88
CA ILE A 245 -35.36 46.45 -11.98
C ILE A 245 -35.26 45.66 -10.68
N GLU A 246 -35.48 44.36 -10.77
CA GLU A 246 -35.41 43.43 -9.66
C GLU A 246 -34.05 42.73 -9.63
N THR A 247 -33.59 42.42 -8.42
CA THR A 247 -32.36 41.66 -8.19
C THR A 247 -32.77 40.27 -7.76
N PHE A 248 -32.35 39.27 -8.53
CA PHE A 248 -32.51 37.87 -8.15
C PHE A 248 -31.21 37.41 -7.50
N LEU A 249 -31.33 36.74 -6.36
CA LEU A 249 -30.23 35.94 -5.83
C LEU A 249 -30.01 34.80 -6.84
N LEU A 250 -28.75 34.53 -7.19
CA LEU A 250 -28.41 33.27 -7.84
C LEU A 250 -28.78 32.17 -6.86
N SER A 251 -29.89 31.47 -7.12
CA SER A 251 -30.22 30.24 -6.41
C SER A 251 -29.08 29.25 -6.61
N GLN A 252 -28.72 28.53 -5.55
CA GLN A 252 -27.70 27.47 -5.59
C GLN A 252 -28.19 26.17 -6.28
N ASP A 253 -29.24 26.28 -7.12
CA ASP A 253 -29.89 25.16 -7.82
C ASP A 253 -29.32 24.96 -9.23
#